data_AF-A0A0C3BBC3-F1
#
_entry.id   AF-A0A0C3BBC3-F1
#
_cell.length_a   1.000
_cell.length_b   1.000
_cell.length_c   1.000
_cell.angle_alpha   90.00
_cell.angle_beta   90.00
_cell.angle_gamma   90.00
#
_symmetry.space_group_name_H-M   'P 1'
#
loop_
_entity.id
_entity.type
_entity.pdbx_description
1 polymer ?
#
loop_
_entity_poly.entity_id
_entity_poly.type
_entity_poly.pdbx_seq_one_letter_code
_entity_poly.pdbx_strand_id
1 'polypeptide(L)'
;MQLEEMQRQVRVEATAGSASTSLANQLEEKRLGILSRLKVFHDLQRIYMPGSMRAIAEEDEIYRRNDMPPQPAELIKLWLPSDLDPQDRPIGCIAGLAEMEAKLREAQCHEALDNIHDRLHSKKHLIDRRNNCNLHSPMGPPGVYVNSG
;
A
#
# COMPACT_ATOMS: atom_id res chain seq x y z
N MET A 1 -5.51 5.14 -4.06
CA MET A 1 -6.17 4.49 -5.21
C MET A 1 -6.08 2.97 -5.07
N GLN A 2 -7.05 2.21 -5.58
CA GLN A 2 -7.01 0.74 -5.50
C GLN A 2 -5.77 0.12 -6.17
N LEU A 3 -5.28 0.69 -7.26
CA LEU A 3 -4.09 0.18 -7.96
C LEU A 3 -2.81 0.36 -7.13
N GLU A 4 -2.62 1.54 -6.51
CA GLU A 4 -1.52 1.79 -5.57
C GLU A 4 -1.56 0.82 -4.37
N GLU A 5 -2.76 0.55 -3.86
CA GLU A 5 -2.99 -0.40 -2.76
C GLU A 5 -2.55 -1.81 -3.17
N MET A 6 -2.97 -2.28 -4.34
CA MET A 6 -2.57 -3.58 -4.88
C MET A 6 -1.05 -3.67 -5.04
N GLN A 7 -0.40 -2.64 -5.60
CA GLN A 7 1.06 -2.60 -5.70
C GLN A 7 1.73 -2.67 -4.33
N ARG A 8 1.21 -1.95 -3.32
CA ARG A 8 1.75 -1.98 -1.96
C ARG A 8 1.64 -3.38 -1.34
N GLN A 9 0.49 -4.02 -1.46
CA GLN A 9 0.27 -5.37 -0.92
C GLN A 9 1.23 -6.38 -1.56
N VAL A 10 1.33 -6.39 -2.90
CA VAL A 10 2.26 -7.26 -3.62
C VAL A 10 3.71 -6.95 -3.26
N ARG A 11 4.08 -5.69 -3.05
CA ARG A 11 5.42 -5.31 -2.59
C ARG A 11 5.74 -5.90 -1.22
N VAL A 12 4.83 -5.79 -0.26
CA VAL A 12 5.01 -6.38 1.08
C VAL A 12 5.18 -7.91 0.97
N GLU A 13 4.33 -8.57 0.19
CA GLU A 13 4.42 -10.02 -0.03
C GLU A 13 5.72 -10.44 -0.72
N ALA A 14 6.15 -9.69 -1.75
CA ALA A 14 7.40 -9.93 -2.46
C ALA A 14 8.62 -9.78 -1.53
N THR A 15 8.60 -8.80 -0.61
CA THR A 15 9.67 -8.63 0.39
C THR A 15 9.69 -9.69 1.47
N ALA A 16 8.55 -10.31 1.78
CA ALA A 16 8.46 -11.39 2.76
C ALA A 16 9.05 -12.72 2.26
N GLY A 17 9.21 -12.87 0.93
CA GLY A 17 9.77 -14.05 0.29
C GLY A 17 8.77 -15.22 0.19
N SER A 18 8.83 -15.96 -0.92
CA SER A 18 7.95 -17.09 -1.18
C SER A 18 8.61 -18.40 -0.72
N ALA A 19 8.20 -18.94 0.43
CA ALA A 19 8.73 -20.22 0.93
C ALA A 19 8.23 -21.46 0.15
N SER A 20 7.21 -21.31 -0.70
CA SER A 20 6.57 -22.39 -1.46
C SER A 20 6.29 -21.97 -2.90
N THR A 21 6.41 -22.91 -3.84
CA THR A 21 6.06 -22.73 -5.26
C THR A 21 4.63 -22.25 -5.46
N SER A 22 3.69 -22.70 -4.62
CA SER A 22 2.30 -22.25 -4.69
C SER A 22 2.16 -20.76 -4.36
N LEU A 23 2.91 -20.28 -3.37
CA LEU A 23 2.93 -18.85 -3.01
C LEU A 23 3.62 -18.00 -4.09
N ALA A 24 4.67 -18.54 -4.73
CA ALA A 24 5.31 -17.89 -5.85
C ALA A 24 4.35 -17.71 -7.04
N ASN A 25 3.55 -18.73 -7.37
CA ASN A 25 2.56 -18.65 -8.44
C ASN A 25 1.46 -17.63 -8.12
N GLN A 26 0.95 -17.60 -6.89
CA GLN A 26 -0.04 -16.61 -6.47
C GLN A 26 0.48 -15.17 -6.56
N LEU A 27 1.75 -14.95 -6.20
CA LEU A 27 2.39 -13.65 -6.34
C LEU A 27 2.45 -13.23 -7.81
N GLU A 28 2.77 -14.16 -8.71
CA GLU A 28 2.82 -13.89 -10.14
C GLU A 28 1.42 -13.59 -10.73
N GLU A 29 0.40 -14.32 -10.32
CA GLU A 29 -0.99 -14.03 -10.69
C GLU A 29 -1.41 -12.60 -10.28
N LYS A 30 -1.03 -12.18 -9.06
CA LYS A 30 -1.28 -10.81 -8.59
C LYS A 30 -0.54 -9.76 -9.43
N ARG A 31 0.71 -10.03 -9.82
CA ARG A 31 1.48 -9.16 -10.72
C ARG A 31 0.81 -9.01 -12.08
N LEU A 32 0.36 -10.11 -12.69
CA LEU A 32 -0.40 -10.07 -13.95
C LEU A 32 -1.68 -9.24 -13.82
N GLY A 33 -2.38 -9.37 -12.69
CA GLY A 33 -3.55 -8.55 -12.37
C GLY A 33 -3.24 -7.04 -12.30
N ILE A 34 -2.10 -6.67 -11.73
CA ILE A 34 -1.61 -5.27 -11.71
C ILE A 34 -1.31 -4.80 -13.13
N LEU A 35 -0.57 -5.58 -13.92
CA LEU A 35 -0.21 -5.20 -15.30
C LEU A 35 -1.46 -4.96 -16.18
N SER A 36 -2.50 -5.80 -16.03
CA SER A 36 -3.77 -5.61 -16.72
C SER A 36 -4.43 -4.28 -16.36
N ARG A 37 -4.47 -3.93 -15.06
CA ARG A 37 -5.04 -2.67 -14.58
C ARG A 37 -4.19 -1.47 -14.96
N LEU A 38 -2.87 -1.62 -14.99
CA LEU A 38 -1.94 -0.59 -15.42
C LEU A 38 -2.19 -0.22 -16.88
N LYS A 39 -2.45 -1.20 -17.75
CA LYS A 39 -2.82 -0.94 -19.15
C LYS A 39 -4.06 -0.05 -19.23
N VAL A 40 -5.12 -0.40 -18.50
CA VAL A 40 -6.35 0.41 -18.45
C VAL A 40 -6.08 1.81 -17.89
N PHE A 41 -5.22 1.91 -16.88
CA PHE A 41 -4.81 3.19 -16.31
C PHE A 41 -4.05 4.06 -17.33
N HIS A 42 -3.13 3.47 -18.11
CA HIS A 42 -2.41 4.17 -19.17
C HIS A 42 -3.35 4.62 -20.30
N ASP A 43 -4.37 3.82 -20.63
CA ASP A 43 -5.40 4.22 -21.60
C ASP A 43 -6.19 5.44 -21.10
N LEU A 44 -6.52 5.50 -19.81
CA LEU A 44 -7.14 6.67 -19.18
C LEU A 44 -6.20 7.88 -19.16
N GLN A 45 -4.92 7.67 -18.82
CA GLN A 45 -3.92 8.74 -18.84
C GLN A 45 -3.76 9.33 -20.24
N ARG A 46 -3.78 8.52 -21.30
CA ARG A 46 -3.71 9.02 -22.67
C ARG A 46 -4.86 10.01 -23.00
N ILE A 47 -6.03 9.82 -22.40
CA ILE A 47 -7.21 10.65 -22.63
C ILE A 47 -7.22 11.88 -21.71
N TYR A 48 -6.99 11.67 -20.40
CA TYR A 48 -7.21 12.69 -19.37
C TYR A 48 -5.93 13.38 -18.90
N MET A 49 -4.77 12.74 -19.08
CA MET A 49 -3.47 13.23 -18.64
C MET A 49 -2.37 12.94 -19.70
N PRO A 50 -2.50 13.46 -20.93
CA PRO A 50 -1.54 13.18 -21.99
C PRO A 50 -0.09 13.58 -21.64
N GLY A 51 0.09 14.55 -20.73
CA GLY A 51 1.41 14.98 -20.26
C GLY A 51 2.22 13.87 -19.58
N SER A 52 1.56 12.90 -18.93
CA SER A 52 2.27 11.77 -18.31
C SER A 52 2.83 10.78 -19.31
N MET A 53 2.27 10.72 -20.53
CA MET A 53 2.76 9.80 -21.55
C MET A 53 4.19 10.12 -21.97
N ARG A 54 4.58 11.40 -21.93
CA ARG A 54 5.97 11.83 -22.17
C ARG A 54 6.90 11.27 -21.09
N ALA A 55 6.50 11.40 -19.83
CA ALA A 55 7.29 10.92 -18.69
C ALA A 55 7.43 9.39 -18.68
N ILE A 56 6.34 8.67 -19.01
CA ILE A 56 6.36 7.20 -19.16
C ILE A 56 7.32 6.79 -20.28
N ALA A 57 7.26 7.45 -21.45
CA ALA A 57 8.12 7.13 -22.57
C ALA A 57 9.60 7.41 -22.28
N GLU A 58 9.90 8.46 -21.52
CA GLU A 58 11.26 8.78 -21.09
C GLU A 58 11.79 7.72 -20.10
N GLU A 59 10.97 7.28 -19.15
CA GLU A 59 11.33 6.20 -18.23
C GLU A 59 11.60 4.88 -18.98
N ASP A 60 10.72 4.49 -19.91
CA ASP A 60 10.90 3.30 -20.75
C ASP A 60 12.20 3.37 -21.58
N GLU A 61 12.52 4.54 -22.12
CA GLU A 61 13.74 4.75 -22.90
C GLU A 61 15.00 4.65 -22.03
N ILE A 62 14.97 5.18 -20.81
CA ILE A 62 16.06 5.02 -19.83
C ILE A 62 16.27 3.53 -19.52
N TYR A 63 15.20 2.76 -19.33
CA TYR A 63 15.30 1.32 -19.10
C TYR A 63 15.94 0.59 -20.28
N ARG A 64 15.49 0.87 -21.50
CA ARG A 64 16.07 0.27 -22.72
C ARG A 64 17.53 0.64 -22.93
N ARG A 65 17.89 1.92 -22.76
CA ARG A 65 19.26 2.41 -22.97
C ARG A 65 20.27 1.77 -22.03
N ASN A 66 19.85 1.46 -20.81
CA ASN A 66 20.69 0.86 -19.79
C ASN A 66 20.61 -0.68 -19.76
N ASP A 67 19.94 -1.31 -20.74
CA ASP A 67 19.71 -2.76 -20.81
C ASP A 67 19.14 -3.34 -19.49
N MET A 68 18.28 -2.56 -18.83
CA MET A 68 17.69 -2.95 -17.56
C MET A 68 16.53 -3.93 -17.79
N PRO A 69 16.38 -4.96 -16.93
CA PRO A 69 15.23 -5.85 -17.01
C PRO A 69 13.93 -5.08 -16.77
N PRO A 70 12.78 -5.58 -17.28
CA PRO A 70 11.48 -4.99 -16.99
C PRO A 70 11.25 -4.84 -15.49
N GLN A 71 10.70 -3.69 -15.09
CA GLN A 71 10.35 -3.46 -13.69
C GLN A 71 9.29 -4.48 -13.22
N PRO A 72 9.41 -5.01 -11.99
CA PRO A 72 8.32 -5.75 -11.35
C PRO A 72 7.04 -4.91 -11.29
N ALA A 73 5.88 -5.53 -11.47
CA ALA A 73 4.59 -4.82 -11.56
C ALA A 73 4.30 -3.93 -10.33
N GLU A 74 4.75 -4.34 -9.16
CA GLU A 74 4.64 -3.61 -7.89
C GLU A 74 5.57 -2.39 -7.76
N LEU A 75 6.54 -2.25 -8.67
CA LEU A 75 7.51 -1.14 -8.69
C LEU A 75 7.25 -0.16 -9.84
N ILE A 76 6.42 -0.50 -10.81
CA ILE A 76 6.09 0.41 -11.91
C ILE A 76 5.46 1.68 -11.37
N LYS A 77 6.07 2.83 -11.70
CA LYS A 77 5.61 4.14 -11.25
C LYS A 77 4.24 4.47 -11.85
N LEU A 78 3.28 4.79 -10.98
CA LEU A 78 2.00 5.35 -11.39
C LEU A 78 2.15 6.86 -11.47
N TRP A 79 2.21 7.40 -12.68
CA TRP A 79 2.24 8.84 -12.89
C TRP A 79 0.88 9.46 -12.57
N LEU A 80 0.84 10.43 -11.66
CA LEU A 80 -0.36 11.18 -11.29
C LEU A 80 -0.16 12.67 -11.60
N PRO A 81 -1.23 13.50 -11.60
CA PRO A 81 -1.11 14.93 -11.82
C PRO A 81 -0.08 15.60 -10.89
N SER A 82 0.03 15.16 -9.64
CA SER A 82 1.01 15.63 -8.66
C SER A 82 2.46 15.33 -9.04
N ASP A 83 2.71 14.27 -9.83
CA ASP A 83 4.05 13.86 -10.27
C ASP A 83 4.58 14.69 -11.45
N LEU A 84 3.69 15.37 -12.18
CA LEU A 84 4.09 16.24 -13.28
C LEU A 84 4.65 17.57 -12.74
N ASP A 85 5.54 18.20 -13.50
CA ASP A 85 6.00 19.56 -13.22
C ASP A 85 4.77 20.49 -13.11
N PRO A 86 4.65 21.32 -12.05
CA PRO A 86 3.58 22.31 -11.93
C PRO A 86 3.33 23.14 -13.20
N GLN A 87 4.38 23.42 -13.98
CA GLN A 87 4.26 24.17 -15.25
C GLN A 87 3.63 23.33 -16.38
N ASP A 88 3.86 22.02 -16.39
CA ASP A 88 3.34 21.10 -17.41
C ASP A 88 1.91 20.65 -17.09
N ARG A 89 1.51 20.60 -15.81
CA ARG A 89 0.16 20.17 -15.36
C ARG A 89 -1.00 20.84 -16.11
N PRO A 90 -1.07 22.17 -16.30
CA PRO A 90 -2.22 22.80 -16.96
C PRO A 90 -2.35 22.42 -18.44
N ILE A 91 -1.27 21.99 -19.08
CA ILE A 91 -1.23 21.61 -20.51
C ILE A 91 -1.38 20.09 -20.64
N GLY A 92 -0.78 19.34 -19.70
CA GLY A 92 -0.69 17.89 -19.70
C GLY A 92 -1.85 17.17 -19.03
N CYS A 93 -2.72 17.88 -18.31
CA CYS A 93 -3.92 17.34 -17.67
C CYS A 93 -5.17 18.06 -18.16
N ILE A 94 -6.29 17.34 -18.24
CA ILE A 94 -7.60 17.98 -18.40
C ILE A 94 -7.90 18.89 -17.19
N ALA A 95 -8.65 19.97 -17.43
CA ALA A 95 -9.05 20.90 -16.39
C ALA A 95 -9.75 20.19 -15.22
N GLY A 96 -9.39 20.57 -13.99
CA GLY A 96 -9.94 20.00 -12.76
C GLY A 96 -9.34 18.65 -12.32
N LEU A 97 -8.60 17.93 -13.18
CA LEU A 97 -8.06 16.61 -12.81
C LEU A 97 -7.08 16.68 -11.63
N ALA A 98 -6.20 17.68 -11.62
CA ALA A 98 -5.26 17.88 -10.51
C ALA A 98 -5.97 18.22 -9.19
N GLU A 99 -7.09 18.95 -9.24
CA GLU A 99 -7.89 19.26 -8.04
C GLU A 99 -8.62 18.01 -7.52
N MET A 100 -9.15 17.19 -8.43
CA MET A 100 -9.78 15.92 -8.07
C MET A 100 -8.76 14.97 -7.43
N GLU A 101 -7.55 14.89 -7.97
CA GLU A 101 -6.47 14.11 -7.38
C GLU A 101 -6.09 14.64 -6.00
N ALA A 102 -5.97 15.96 -5.81
CA ALA A 102 -5.68 16.55 -4.50
C ALA A 102 -6.74 16.17 -3.45
N LYS A 103 -8.04 16.20 -3.80
CA LYS A 103 -9.14 15.75 -2.92
C LYS A 103 -9.05 14.25 -2.61
N LEU A 104 -8.69 13.44 -3.60
CA LEU A 104 -8.46 12.02 -3.39
C LEU A 104 -7.31 11.79 -2.40
N ARG A 105 -6.19 12.51 -2.54
CA ARG A 105 -5.05 12.42 -1.61
C ARG A 105 -5.43 12.83 -0.20
N GLU A 106 -6.18 13.92 -0.06
CA GLU A 106 -6.70 14.36 1.23
C GLU A 106 -7.55 13.27 1.91
N ALA A 107 -8.48 12.66 1.16
CA ALA A 107 -9.29 11.57 1.67
C ALA A 107 -8.44 10.36 2.10
N GLN A 108 -7.43 9.99 1.32
CA GLN A 108 -6.49 8.92 1.68
C GLN A 108 -5.68 9.24 2.94
N CYS A 109 -5.29 10.50 3.14
CA CYS A 109 -4.59 10.91 4.36
C CYS A 109 -5.48 10.78 5.60
N HIS A 110 -6.75 11.18 5.49
CA HIS A 110 -7.72 10.98 6.57
C HIS A 110 -7.94 9.50 6.86
N GLU A 111 -8.15 8.67 5.83
CA GLU A 111 -8.29 7.22 5.99
C GLU A 111 -7.06 6.59 6.64
N ALA A 112 -5.85 7.01 6.26
CA ALA A 112 -4.62 6.53 6.88
C ALA A 112 -4.51 6.93 8.36
N LEU A 113 -4.93 8.15 8.71
CA LEU A 113 -4.94 8.62 10.09
C LEU A 113 -5.94 7.85 10.95
N ASP A 114 -7.16 7.64 10.45
CA ASP A 114 -8.19 6.88 11.15
C ASP A 114 -7.73 5.44 11.40
N ASN A 115 -7.14 4.79 10.39
CA ASN A 115 -6.53 3.47 10.55
C ASN A 115 -5.44 3.42 11.64
N ILE A 116 -4.64 4.49 11.79
CA ILE A 116 -3.63 4.58 12.85
C ILE A 116 -4.31 4.70 14.22
N HIS A 117 -5.31 5.59 14.35
CA HIS A 117 -6.07 5.76 15.58
C HIS A 117 -6.75 4.45 16.01
N ASP A 118 -7.43 3.76 15.09
CA ASP A 118 -8.10 2.49 15.35
C ASP A 118 -7.14 1.43 15.87
N ARG A 119 -5.95 1.33 15.27
CA ARG A 119 -4.91 0.39 15.73
C ARG A 119 -4.39 0.73 17.12
N LEU A 120 -4.22 2.02 17.42
CA LEU A 120 -3.77 2.48 18.75
C LEU A 120 -4.84 2.25 19.81
N HIS A 121 -6.10 2.59 19.53
CA HIS A 121 -7.23 2.34 20.41
C HIS A 121 -7.42 0.85 20.66
N SER A 122 -7.38 0.03 19.61
CA SER A 122 -7.43 -1.43 19.73
C SER A 122 -6.33 -1.97 20.64
N LYS A 123 -5.08 -1.53 20.43
CA LYS A 123 -3.94 -1.92 21.27
C LYS A 123 -4.13 -1.50 22.72
N LYS A 124 -4.57 -0.25 22.95
CA LYS A 124 -4.87 0.26 24.29
C LYS A 124 -5.93 -0.60 24.98
N HIS A 125 -7.03 -0.91 24.30
CA HIS A 125 -8.10 -1.75 24.84
C HIS A 125 -7.62 -3.16 25.20
N LEU A 126 -6.75 -3.78 24.39
CA LEU A 126 -6.18 -5.08 24.72
C LEU A 126 -5.30 -5.02 25.98
N ILE A 127 -4.50 -3.96 26.14
CA ILE A 127 -3.67 -3.74 27.34
C ILE A 127 -4.54 -3.49 28.58
N ASP A 128 -5.52 -2.61 28.48
CA ASP A 128 -6.43 -2.27 29.58
C ASP A 128 -7.24 -3.50 30.02
N ARG A 129 -7.75 -4.30 29.07
CA ARG A 129 -8.42 -5.57 29.36
C ARG A 129 -7.47 -6.56 30.05
N ARG A 130 -6.25 -6.73 29.55
CA ARG A 130 -5.25 -7.62 30.16
C ARG A 130 -4.96 -7.21 31.61
N ASN A 131 -4.75 -5.91 31.85
CA ASN A 131 -4.44 -5.39 33.18
C ASN A 131 -5.63 -5.61 34.13
N ASN A 132 -6.86 -5.34 33.68
CA ASN A 132 -8.06 -5.55 34.50
C ASN A 132 -8.34 -7.04 34.78
N CYS A 133 -8.03 -7.96 33.86
CA CYS A 133 -8.11 -9.40 34.12
C CYS A 133 -7.03 -9.87 35.11
N ASN A 134 -5.81 -9.34 35.03
CA ASN A 134 -4.71 -9.69 35.94
C ASN A 134 -4.96 -9.18 37.37
N LEU A 135 -5.66 -8.05 37.53
CA LEU A 135 -6.10 -7.55 38.85
C LEU A 135 -7.25 -8.37 39.48
N HIS A 136 -7.93 -9.20 38.69
CA HIS A 136 -9.05 -10.05 39.15
C HIS A 136 -8.68 -11.54 39.32
N SER A 137 -7.39 -11.90 39.26
CA SER A 137 -6.98 -13.25 39.68
C SER A 137 -7.31 -13.44 41.16
N PRO A 138 -8.15 -14.42 41.54
CA PRO A 138 -8.46 -14.66 42.93
C PRO A 138 -7.18 -15.09 43.65
N MET A 139 -6.93 -14.45 44.79
CA MET A 139 -5.94 -14.88 45.78
C MET A 139 -5.96 -16.41 45.87
N GLY A 140 -4.86 -17.06 45.49
CA GLY A 140 -4.71 -18.50 45.66
C GLY A 140 -4.90 -18.86 47.15
N PRO A 141 -5.51 -20.01 47.46
CA PRO A 141 -5.79 -20.39 48.84
C PRO A 141 -4.47 -20.45 49.65
N PRO A 142 -4.46 -19.94 50.89
CA PRO A 142 -3.26 -19.95 51.72
C PRO A 142 -2.77 -21.39 51.92
N GLY A 143 -1.52 -21.62 51.57
CA GLY A 143 -0.86 -22.91 51.65
C GLY A 143 -0.89 -23.47 53.08
N VAL A 144 -1.54 -24.62 53.23
CA VAL A 144 -1.44 -25.44 54.44
C VAL A 144 -0.13 -26.22 54.33
N TYR A 145 0.91 -25.75 55.00
CA TYR A 145 2.08 -26.57 55.31
C TYR A 145 1.66 -27.60 56.36
N VAL A 146 1.35 -28.83 55.92
CA VAL A 146 1.25 -29.98 56.82
C VAL A 146 2.66 -30.54 57.00
N ASN A 147 3.25 -30.31 58.16
CA ASN A 147 4.51 -30.93 58.57
C ASN A 147 4.30 -32.42 58.81
N SER A 148 5.16 -33.22 58.18
CA SER A 148 5.36 -34.63 58.50
C SER A 148 5.94 -34.77 59.92
N GLY A 149 5.35 -35.66 60.71
CA GLY A 149 5.83 -36.09 62.03
C GLY A 149 5.07 -37.32 62.48
#